data_AF-A0A936LKJ5-F1
#
_entry.id   AF-A0A936LKJ5-F1
#
_cell.length_a   1.000
_cell.length_b   1.000
_cell.length_c   1.000
_cell.angle_alpha   90.00
_cell.angle_beta   90.00
_cell.angle_gamma   90.00
#
_symmetry.space_group_name_H-M   'P 1'
#
loop_
_entity.id
_entity.type
_entity.pdbx_description
1 polymer ?
#
loop_
_entity_poly.entity_id
_entity_poly.type
_entity_poly.pdbx_seq_one_letter_code
_entity_poly.pdbx_strand_id
1 'polypeptide(L)'
;MFDFQVENPILNSPFLEPLNYWHIEEGTPPRIVEGRRKPVYFYRPPSYEVSREGMEEEVGYEIELLLVSRIRGRLKEWRSAGCPGASKITLELLAYWEREGREKRLFFAQIEAAATVIFLTEARTDFLQESQSRSMSFRKNKTARACAPFNAWPARWPPAAARPR
;
A
#
# COMPACT_ATOMS: atom_id res chain seq x y z
N MET A 1 13.81 -22.09 -14.48
CA MET A 1 13.01 -20.86 -14.58
C MET A 1 12.04 -20.91 -13.42
N PHE A 2 12.21 -20.06 -12.41
CA PHE A 2 11.31 -20.08 -11.25
C PHE A 2 9.96 -19.49 -11.66
N ASP A 3 8.89 -20.19 -11.30
CA ASP A 3 7.53 -19.74 -11.55
C ASP A 3 7.18 -18.60 -10.57
N PHE A 4 6.59 -17.53 -11.10
CA PHE A 4 6.13 -16.38 -10.30
C PHE A 4 4.78 -16.64 -9.64
N GLN A 5 4.16 -17.79 -9.92
CA GLN A 5 2.85 -18.16 -9.42
C GLN A 5 2.87 -18.40 -7.90
N VAL A 6 1.98 -17.72 -7.19
CA VAL A 6 1.73 -17.92 -5.76
C VAL A 6 0.40 -18.65 -5.58
N GLU A 7 0.39 -19.71 -4.78
CA GLU A 7 -0.83 -20.51 -4.56
C GLU A 7 -1.91 -19.72 -3.81
N ASN A 8 -1.49 -18.95 -2.79
CA ASN A 8 -2.39 -18.11 -2.01
C ASN A 8 -1.98 -16.63 -2.09
N PRO A 9 -2.56 -15.85 -3.02
CA PRO A 9 -2.21 -14.45 -3.22
C PRO A 9 -2.70 -13.53 -2.08
N ILE A 10 -3.72 -13.95 -1.31
CA ILE A 10 -4.34 -13.11 -0.27
C ILE A 10 -3.76 -13.48 1.09
N LEU A 11 -2.84 -12.63 1.59
CA LEU A 11 -2.16 -12.84 2.88
C LEU A 11 -2.86 -12.18 4.08
N ASN A 12 -3.59 -11.09 3.86
CA ASN A 12 -4.10 -10.24 4.94
C ASN A 12 -5.63 -10.21 4.96
N SER A 13 -6.19 -10.02 6.15
CA SER A 13 -7.61 -9.70 6.31
C SER A 13 -7.92 -8.31 5.74
N PRO A 14 -9.05 -8.12 5.04
CA PRO A 14 -9.45 -6.80 4.53
C PRO A 14 -9.88 -5.83 5.65
N PHE A 15 -10.07 -6.32 6.88
CA PHE A 15 -10.57 -5.56 8.02
C PHE A 15 -9.46 -5.12 8.99
N LEU A 16 -8.25 -5.68 8.87
CA LEU A 16 -7.13 -5.38 9.75
C LEU A 16 -6.01 -4.67 8.99
N GLU A 17 -5.09 -4.05 9.73
CA GLU A 17 -3.88 -3.48 9.13
C GLU A 17 -3.08 -4.61 8.42
N PRO A 18 -2.62 -4.40 7.18
CA PRO A 18 -1.84 -5.42 6.47
C PRO A 18 -0.48 -5.63 7.15
N LEU A 19 -0.22 -6.89 7.51
CA LEU A 19 0.98 -7.31 8.24
C LEU A 19 2.01 -8.00 7.37
N ASN A 20 1.63 -8.49 6.19
CA ASN A 20 2.53 -9.25 5.32
C ASN A 20 2.35 -8.86 3.85
N TYR A 21 3.37 -9.05 3.03
CA TYR A 21 3.24 -8.95 1.58
C TYR A 21 4.15 -9.94 0.87
N TRP A 22 3.75 -10.35 -0.34
CA TRP A 22 4.60 -11.11 -1.25
C TRP A 22 5.67 -10.18 -1.83
N HIS A 23 6.94 -10.53 -1.62
CA HIS A 23 8.08 -9.96 -2.29
C HIS A 23 8.51 -10.91 -3.40
N ILE A 24 8.35 -10.44 -4.64
CA ILE A 24 8.60 -11.21 -5.85
C ILE A 24 9.80 -10.53 -6.50
N GLU A 25 10.83 -11.28 -6.82
CA GLU A 25 12.03 -10.79 -7.54
C GLU A 25 12.33 -11.76 -8.68
N GLU A 26 12.83 -11.24 -9.79
CA GLU A 26 13.23 -12.09 -10.91
C GLU A 26 14.36 -13.06 -10.50
N GLY A 27 14.20 -14.33 -10.88
CA GLY A 27 15.19 -15.38 -10.58
C GLY A 27 15.15 -15.93 -9.15
N THR A 28 14.25 -15.45 -8.28
CA THR A 28 14.09 -15.93 -6.90
C THR A 28 12.65 -16.39 -6.67
N PRO A 29 12.39 -17.47 -5.91
CA PRO A 29 11.03 -17.83 -5.53
C PRO A 29 10.34 -16.72 -4.72
N PRO A 30 9.02 -16.53 -4.86
CA PRO A 30 8.26 -15.57 -4.07
C PRO A 30 8.46 -15.79 -2.56
N ARG A 31 8.74 -14.72 -1.82
CA ARG A 31 8.91 -14.76 -0.36
C ARG A 31 7.89 -13.89 0.34
N ILE A 32 7.42 -14.33 1.51
CA ILE A 32 6.57 -13.51 2.37
C ILE A 32 7.49 -12.60 3.19
N VAL A 33 7.20 -11.30 3.20
CA VAL A 33 7.91 -10.31 4.01
C VAL A 33 6.93 -9.72 5.02
N GLU A 34 7.38 -9.62 6.26
CA GLU A 34 6.65 -8.99 7.35
C GLU A 34 6.62 -7.46 7.21
N GLY A 35 5.52 -6.87 7.66
CA GLY A 35 5.19 -5.46 7.55
C GLY A 35 4.29 -5.12 6.37
N ARG A 36 4.00 -3.82 6.27
CA ARG A 36 3.18 -3.27 5.19
C ARG A 36 4.05 -2.91 3.99
N ARG A 37 3.63 -3.32 2.79
CA ARG A 37 4.32 -2.97 1.53
C ARG A 37 4.47 -1.45 1.40
N LYS A 38 5.69 -1.02 1.07
CA LYS A 38 5.99 0.39 0.80
C LYS A 38 5.19 0.90 -0.40
N PRO A 39 4.66 2.13 -0.35
CA PRO A 39 3.95 2.72 -1.47
C PRO A 39 4.98 3.07 -2.56
N VAL A 40 4.82 2.49 -3.74
CA VAL A 40 5.71 2.69 -4.90
C VAL A 40 4.90 3.03 -6.14
N TYR A 41 5.44 3.92 -6.96
CA TYR A 41 4.96 4.21 -8.30
C TYR A 41 5.94 3.62 -9.30
N PHE A 42 5.45 2.80 -10.23
CA PHE A 42 6.26 2.23 -11.29
C PHE A 42 6.22 3.17 -12.50
N TYR A 43 7.35 3.81 -12.77
CA TYR A 43 7.48 4.76 -13.88
C TYR A 43 8.12 4.08 -15.09
N ARG A 44 7.42 4.15 -16.22
CA ARG A 44 7.98 3.81 -17.53
C ARG A 44 8.03 5.09 -18.39
N PRO A 45 9.23 5.59 -18.75
CA PRO A 45 9.35 6.78 -19.59
C PRO A 45 8.67 6.56 -20.94
N PRO A 46 8.08 7.56 -21.62
CA PRO A 46 7.31 7.34 -22.85
C PRO A 46 8.16 7.21 -24.14
N SER A 47 9.47 7.47 -24.09
CA SER A 47 10.35 7.56 -25.28
C SER A 47 10.93 6.23 -25.76
N TYR A 48 10.47 5.08 -25.26
CA TYR A 48 10.94 3.78 -25.75
C TYR A 48 10.06 3.37 -26.93
N GLU A 49 10.64 3.43 -28.13
CA GLU A 49 10.08 2.73 -29.27
C GLU A 49 10.16 1.23 -28.95
N VAL A 50 9.02 0.54 -29.02
CA VAL A 50 9.00 -0.93 -28.95
C VAL A 50 9.65 -1.43 -30.24
N SER A 51 10.97 -1.55 -30.26
CA SER A 51 11.70 -2.13 -31.38
C SER A 51 11.23 -3.57 -31.57
N ARG A 52 10.71 -3.85 -32.76
CA ARG A 52 9.99 -5.07 -33.13
C ARG A 52 10.87 -6.33 -33.23
N GLU A 53 12.16 -6.21 -33.00
CA GLU A 53 13.07 -7.34 -32.94
C GLU A 53 13.75 -7.37 -31.57
N GLY A 54 13.54 -8.50 -30.86
CA GLY A 54 13.87 -8.64 -29.45
C GLY A 54 15.31 -8.31 -29.11
N MET A 55 15.47 -7.36 -28.19
CA MET A 55 16.61 -7.21 -27.27
C MET A 55 16.17 -6.24 -26.17
N GLU A 56 16.15 -6.76 -24.94
CA GLU A 56 16.07 -6.05 -23.65
C GLU A 56 14.85 -5.13 -23.45
N GLU A 57 13.76 -5.67 -22.89
CA GLU A 57 12.71 -4.85 -22.23
C GLU A 57 13.37 -4.06 -21.09
N GLU A 58 13.82 -2.83 -21.37
CA GLU A 58 14.38 -1.95 -20.34
C GLU A 58 13.31 -1.68 -19.27
N VAL A 59 13.61 -2.16 -18.06
CA VAL A 59 12.67 -2.30 -16.97
C VAL A 59 12.39 -0.93 -16.35
N GLY A 60 11.11 -0.62 -16.14
CA GLY A 60 10.68 0.62 -15.51
C GLY A 60 11.26 0.82 -14.11
N TYR A 61 11.27 2.07 -13.65
CA TYR A 61 11.85 2.45 -12.37
C TYR A 61 10.80 2.44 -11.26
N GLU A 62 11.11 1.80 -10.14
CA GLU A 62 10.32 1.93 -8.91
C GLU A 62 10.68 3.21 -8.17
N ILE A 63 9.69 4.08 -7.97
CA ILE A 63 9.82 5.33 -7.22
C ILE A 63 9.01 5.21 -5.93
N GLU A 64 9.69 5.24 -4.77
CA GLU A 64 9.01 5.24 -3.47
C GLU A 64 8.25 6.55 -3.23
N LEU A 65 6.98 6.44 -2.85
CA LEU A 65 6.14 7.57 -2.45
C LEU A 65 6.42 7.95 -1.00
N LEU A 66 7.57 8.59 -0.75
CA LEU A 66 8.05 8.95 0.59
C LEU A 66 7.03 9.75 1.41
N LEU A 67 6.29 10.66 0.76
CA LEU A 67 5.24 11.43 1.41
C LEU A 67 4.15 10.53 1.99
N VAL A 68 3.74 9.49 1.25
CA VAL A 68 2.72 8.53 1.70
C VAL A 68 3.24 7.70 2.86
N SER A 69 4.49 7.20 2.78
CA SER A 69 5.14 6.50 3.90
C SER A 69 5.16 7.36 5.16
N ARG A 70 5.47 8.66 5.01
CA ARG A 70 5.50 9.63 6.11
C ARG A 70 4.13 9.88 6.72
N ILE A 71 3.12 10.15 5.89
CA ILE A 71 1.74 10.39 6.36
C ILE A 71 1.23 9.17 7.13
N ARG A 72 1.47 7.95 6.64
CA ARG A 72 1.08 6.71 7.34
C ARG A 72 1.74 6.61 8.72
N GLY A 73 3.03 6.92 8.83
CA GLY A 73 3.74 6.96 10.11
C GLY A 73 3.14 7.96 11.09
N ARG A 74 2.90 9.19 10.63
CA ARG A 74 2.29 10.25 11.48
C ARG A 74 0.86 9.95 11.88
N LEU A 75 0.06 9.40 10.97
CA LEU A 75 -1.30 8.96 11.29
C LEU A 75 -1.27 7.89 12.38
N LYS A 76 -0.34 6.93 12.29
CA LYS A 76 -0.16 5.89 13.31
C LYS A 76 0.22 6.50 14.67
N GLU A 77 1.20 7.40 14.70
CA GLU A 77 1.60 8.12 15.93
C GLU A 77 0.43 8.91 16.53
N TRP A 78 -0.28 9.68 15.70
CA TRP A 78 -1.44 10.47 16.12
C TRP A 78 -2.56 9.60 16.70
N ARG A 79 -2.86 8.47 16.07
CA ARG A 79 -3.84 7.50 16.58
C ARG A 79 -3.39 6.89 17.91
N SER A 80 -2.12 6.48 18.02
CA SER A 80 -1.56 5.93 19.27
C SER A 80 -1.55 6.95 20.41
N ALA A 81 -1.45 8.25 20.10
CA ALA A 81 -1.54 9.34 21.06
C ALA A 81 -2.98 9.70 21.47
N GLY A 82 -3.99 8.98 21.00
CA GLY A 82 -5.40 9.26 21.29
C GLY A 82 -6.02 10.36 20.43
N CYS A 83 -5.50 10.56 19.21
CA CYS A 83 -5.99 11.53 18.23
C CYS A 83 -6.03 12.99 18.75
N PRO A 84 -4.91 13.53 19.28
CA PRO A 84 -4.88 14.88 19.83
C PRO A 84 -5.26 15.94 18.78
N GLY A 85 -6.16 16.85 19.17
CA GLY A 85 -6.72 17.88 18.28
C GLY A 85 -8.07 17.49 17.64
N ALA A 86 -8.40 16.20 17.58
CA ALA A 86 -9.70 15.75 17.07
C ALA A 86 -10.86 16.25 17.94
N SER A 87 -11.98 16.58 17.29
CA SER A 87 -13.21 16.93 18.00
C SER A 87 -13.77 15.72 18.77
N LYS A 88 -14.56 15.96 19.82
CA LYS A 88 -15.23 14.88 20.56
C LYS A 88 -16.10 14.02 19.65
N ILE A 89 -16.83 14.64 18.72
CA ILE A 89 -17.69 13.95 17.75
C ILE A 89 -16.86 13.04 16.84
N THR A 90 -15.69 13.53 16.39
CA THR A 90 -14.76 12.77 15.56
C THR A 90 -14.24 11.52 16.28
N LEU A 91 -13.89 11.66 17.57
CA LEU A 91 -13.44 10.52 18.40
C LEU A 91 -14.55 9.48 18.56
N GLU A 92 -15.78 9.92 18.85
CA GLU A 92 -16.96 9.04 18.94
C GLU A 92 -17.24 8.32 17.62
N LEU A 93 -17.10 9.03 16.48
CA LEU A 93 -17.29 8.46 15.15
C LEU A 93 -16.24 7.39 14.82
N LEU A 94 -14.97 7.65 15.12
CA LEU A 94 -13.88 6.67 14.92
C LEU A 94 -14.09 5.43 15.79
N ALA A 95 -14.45 5.62 17.07
CA ALA A 95 -14.75 4.53 17.98
C ALA A 95 -15.97 3.71 17.51
N TYR A 96 -17.01 4.38 17.01
CA TYR A 96 -18.18 3.72 16.43
C TYR A 96 -17.81 2.90 15.19
N TRP A 97 -16.91 3.39 14.34
CA TRP A 97 -16.50 2.69 13.14
C TRP A 97 -15.67 1.44 13.42
N GLU A 98 -14.85 1.47 14.47
CA GLU A 98 -13.96 0.38 14.88
C GLU A 98 -14.63 -0.65 15.79
N ARG A 99 -15.84 -0.35 16.29
CA ARG A 99 -16.61 -1.26 17.14
C ARG A 99 -16.85 -2.62 16.47
N GLU A 100 -16.67 -3.68 17.24
CA GLU A 100 -17.06 -5.04 16.84
C GLU A 100 -18.59 -5.20 16.76
N GLY A 101 -19.05 -6.25 16.06
CA GLY A 101 -20.49 -6.57 15.97
C GLY A 101 -21.32 -5.65 15.07
N ARG A 102 -20.70 -4.80 14.23
CA ARG A 102 -21.42 -4.09 13.17
C ARG A 102 -21.88 -5.07 12.10
N GLU A 103 -23.15 -4.96 11.69
CA GLU A 103 -23.72 -5.73 10.57
C GLU A 103 -22.88 -5.57 9.30
N LYS A 104 -22.47 -4.32 9.01
CA LYS A 104 -21.57 -3.97 7.91
C LYS A 104 -20.27 -3.42 8.47
N ARG A 105 -19.26 -4.29 8.58
CA ARG A 105 -17.89 -3.89 8.96
C ARG A 105 -17.25 -3.09 7.82
N LEU A 106 -16.53 -2.03 8.18
CA LEU A 106 -15.76 -1.23 7.22
C LEU A 106 -14.41 -1.89 6.96
N PHE A 107 -13.92 -1.78 5.74
CA PHE A 107 -12.55 -2.21 5.41
C PHE A 107 -11.54 -1.32 6.10
N PHE A 108 -10.38 -1.89 6.45
CA PHE A 108 -9.27 -1.15 7.04
C PHE A 108 -8.91 0.08 6.19
N ALA A 109 -8.84 -0.09 4.87
CA ALA A 109 -8.52 0.99 3.93
C ALA A 109 -9.54 2.14 3.97
N GLN A 110 -10.83 1.85 4.22
CA GLN A 110 -11.87 2.87 4.32
C GLN A 110 -11.72 3.68 5.61
N ILE A 111 -11.51 2.99 6.74
CA ILE A 111 -11.27 3.63 8.04
C ILE A 111 -9.98 4.46 7.98
N GLU A 112 -8.91 3.90 7.42
CA GLU A 112 -7.62 4.60 7.26
C GLU A 112 -7.75 5.84 6.38
N ALA A 113 -8.47 5.76 5.26
CA ALA A 113 -8.69 6.90 4.39
C ALA A 113 -9.43 8.03 5.12
N ALA A 114 -10.54 7.71 5.81
CA ALA A 114 -11.30 8.69 6.58
C ALA A 114 -10.47 9.29 7.72
N ALA A 115 -9.73 8.45 8.47
CA ALA A 115 -8.84 8.90 9.53
C ALA A 115 -7.71 9.79 9.00
N THR A 116 -7.21 9.54 7.79
CA THR A 116 -6.19 10.38 7.14
C THR A 116 -6.75 11.77 6.84
N VAL A 117 -7.97 11.86 6.30
CA VAL A 117 -8.62 13.17 6.04
C VAL A 117 -8.79 13.93 7.35
N ILE A 118 -9.34 13.28 8.37
CA ILE A 118 -9.51 13.85 9.71
C ILE A 118 -8.17 14.33 10.28
N PHE A 119 -7.12 13.52 10.17
CA PHE A 119 -5.78 13.86 10.62
C PHE A 119 -5.27 15.15 9.96
N LEU A 120 -5.45 15.28 8.65
CA LEU A 120 -5.00 16.46 7.91
C LEU A 120 -5.80 17.72 8.25
N THR A 121 -7.05 17.60 8.71
CA THR A 121 -7.91 18.74 9.01
C THR A 121 -7.96 19.14 10.48
N GLU A 122 -7.92 18.17 11.41
CA GLU A 122 -8.16 18.38 12.84
C GLU A 122 -6.93 18.15 13.72
N ALA A 123 -5.86 17.51 13.21
CA ALA A 123 -4.69 17.27 14.06
C ALA A 123 -4.03 18.58 14.49
N ARG A 124 -3.42 18.54 15.68
CA ARG A 124 -2.60 19.66 16.17
C ARG A 124 -1.46 19.97 15.19
N THR A 125 -1.03 21.23 15.18
CA THR A 125 -0.03 21.74 14.23
C THR A 125 1.36 21.11 14.39
N ASP A 126 1.70 20.60 15.57
CA ASP A 126 2.92 19.80 15.81
C ASP A 126 2.95 18.52 14.95
N PHE A 127 1.82 17.84 14.81
CA PHE A 127 1.69 16.67 13.94
C PHE A 127 1.83 17.02 12.45
N LEU A 128 1.35 18.20 12.05
CA LEU A 128 1.29 18.68 10.67
C LEU A 128 2.58 19.37 10.19
N GLN A 129 3.22 20.21 11.02
CA GLN A 129 4.40 21.02 10.64
C GLN A 129 5.60 20.14 10.28
N GLU A 130 5.82 19.09 11.07
CA GLU A 130 6.94 18.19 10.82
C GLU A 130 6.82 17.55 9.43
N SER A 131 5.59 17.25 8.96
CA SER A 131 5.33 16.69 7.63
C SER A 131 5.81 17.60 6.48
N GLN A 132 5.86 18.92 6.68
CA GLN A 132 6.19 19.93 5.65
C GLN A 132 7.67 20.36 5.67
N SER A 133 8.35 20.33 6.81
CA SER A 133 9.63 21.06 6.99
C SER A 133 10.92 20.36 6.53
N ARG A 134 10.88 19.20 5.86
CA ARG A 134 12.12 18.51 5.42
C ARG A 134 12.13 18.29 3.92
N SER A 135 12.98 19.05 3.22
CA SER A 135 13.22 18.90 1.78
C SER A 135 13.53 17.44 1.45
N MET A 136 12.70 16.85 0.58
CA MET A 136 12.95 15.50 0.09
C MET A 136 14.20 15.51 -0.78
N SER A 137 15.33 15.04 -0.26
CA SER A 137 16.43 14.63 -1.12
C SER A 137 15.97 13.41 -1.91
N PHE A 138 15.70 13.59 -3.20
CA PHE A 138 15.35 12.50 -4.12
C PHE A 138 16.57 11.59 -4.30
N ARG A 139 16.73 10.58 -3.45
CA ARG A 139 17.71 9.51 -3.69
C ARG A 139 17.18 8.62 -4.81
N LYS A 140 17.77 8.75 -6.00
CA LYS A 140 17.64 7.75 -7.07
C LYS A 140 18.31 6.47 -6.59
N ASN A 141 17.55 5.57 -5.98
CA ASN A 141 18.03 4.23 -5.74
C ASN A 141 18.00 3.51 -7.10
N LYS A 142 19.17 3.36 -7.75
CA LYS A 142 19.36 2.49 -8.94
C LYS A 142 19.28 0.99 -8.58
N THR A 143 18.63 0.64 -7.47
CA THR A 143 18.56 -0.73 -6.94
C THR A 143 17.29 -1.45 -7.32
N ALA A 144 16.54 -0.95 -8.32
CA ALA A 144 15.50 -1.76 -8.95
C ALA A 144 16.20 -2.79 -9.84
N ARG A 145 16.56 -3.94 -9.26
CA ARG A 145 16.61 -5.16 -10.06
C ARG A 145 15.17 -5.46 -10.46
N ALA A 146 15.02 -5.67 -11.75
CA ALA A 146 13.76 -5.84 -12.43
C ALA A 146 12.77 -6.73 -11.64
N CYS A 147 11.62 -6.16 -11.29
CA CYS A 147 10.40 -6.92 -11.45
C CYS A 147 9.93 -6.64 -12.86
N ALA A 148 9.93 -7.67 -13.71
CA ALA A 148 9.30 -7.61 -15.02
C ALA A 148 7.90 -7.00 -14.89
N PRO A 149 7.44 -6.24 -15.89
CA PRO A 149 6.11 -5.65 -15.85
C PRO A 149 5.05 -6.73 -15.62
N PHE A 150 4.08 -6.42 -14.77
CA PHE A 150 2.99 -7.30 -14.35
C PHE A 150 2.01 -7.54 -15.51
N ASN A 151 2.44 -8.26 -16.54
CA ASN A 151 1.66 -8.54 -17.75
C ASN A 151 0.73 -9.76 -17.56
N ALA A 152 0.86 -10.50 -16.47
CA ALA A 152 0.01 -11.63 -16.12
C ALA A 152 -0.35 -11.59 -14.63
N TRP A 153 -1.65 -11.63 -14.31
CA TRP A 153 -2.11 -11.87 -12.95
C TRP A 153 -1.71 -13.30 -12.53
N PRO A 154 -0.99 -13.49 -11.41
CA PRO A 154 -0.53 -14.81 -10.96
C PRO A 154 -1.64 -15.69 -10.37
N ALA A 155 -2.89 -15.20 -10.35
CA ALA A 155 -4.02 -15.92 -9.80
C ALA A 155 -4.96 -16.40 -10.92
N ARG A 156 -5.01 -17.72 -11.14
CA ARG A 156 -6.15 -18.36 -11.80
C ARG A 156 -7.27 -18.46 -10.76
N TRP A 157 -8.22 -17.53 -10.80
CA TRP A 157 -9.44 -17.66 -10.01
C TRP A 157 -10.13 -18.97 -10.42
N PRO A 158 -10.45 -19.88 -9.47
CA PRO A 158 -11.31 -21.00 -9.81
C PRO A 158 -12.64 -20.44 -10.34
N PRO A 159 -13.24 -21.02 -11.39
CA PRO A 159 -14.56 -20.60 -11.85
C PRO A 159 -15.51 -20.67 -10.66
N ALA A 160 -16.24 -19.58 -10.42
CA ALA A 160 -17.20 -19.49 -9.33
C ALA A 160 -18.16 -20.68 -9.44
N ALA A 161 -18.10 -21.60 -8.48
CA ALA A 161 -19.08 -22.67 -8.37
C ALA A 161 -20.45 -22.01 -8.16
N ALA A 162 -21.31 -22.10 -9.18
CA ALA A 162 -22.69 -21.65 -9.10
C ALA A 162 -23.36 -22.40 -7.95
N ARG A 163 -23.73 -21.68 -6.88
CA ARG A 163 -24.58 -22.26 -5.84
C ARG A 163 -26.00 -22.39 -6.42
N PRO A 164 -26.64 -23.56 -6.31
CA PRO A 164 -28.04 -23.71 -6.71
C PRO A 164 -28.94 -22.86 -5.80
N ARG A 165 -30.03 -22.36 -6.39
CA ARG A 165 -31.06 -21.53 -5.75
C ARG A 165 -31.82 -22.29 -4.67
#